data_AF-A0AAD8C790-F1
#
_entry.id   AF-A0AAD8C790-F1
#
_cell.length_a   1.000
_cell.length_b   1.000
_cell.length_c   1.000
_cell.angle_alpha   90.00
_cell.angle_beta   90.00
_cell.angle_gamma   90.00
#
_symmetry.space_group_name_H-M   'P 1'
#
loop_
_entity.id
_entity.type
_entity.pdbx_description
1 polymer ?
#
loop_
_entity_poly.entity_id
_entity_poly.type
_entity_poly.pdbx_seq_one_letter_code
_entity_poly.pdbx_strand_id
1 'polypeptide(L)'
;MSILLLSGRKKAITEKKKVVRKVGKLADGHEPVVTASWKVTSGGKKTAISFSRDNMNVYVDGSPVECTAYVTDKGYDLDLLFNLGENKGHIYSDVEGTDMTNYLFFDDQLIAQEKQSNLKSNHVPGELP
;
A
#
# COMPACT_ATOMS: atom_id res chain seq x y z
N MET A 1 -8.08 32.33 2.14
CA MET A 1 -7.51 31.03 1.74
C MET A 1 -7.79 30.05 2.86
N SER A 2 -8.70 29.10 2.64
CA SER A 2 -9.07 28.12 3.68
C SER A 2 -8.19 26.88 3.54
N ILE A 3 -7.44 26.57 4.60
CA ILE A 3 -6.68 25.34 4.76
C ILE A 3 -7.68 24.25 5.14
N LEU A 4 -8.01 23.37 4.20
CA LEU A 4 -8.76 22.15 4.49
C LEU A 4 -7.83 21.17 5.23
N LEU A 5 -7.84 21.23 6.56
CA LEU A 5 -7.33 20.15 7.39
C LEU A 5 -8.27 18.94 7.24
N LEU A 6 -7.79 17.90 6.54
CA LEU A 6 -8.41 16.57 6.47
C LEU A 6 -8.24 15.81 7.81
N SER A 7 -8.63 16.44 8.92
CA SER A 7 -8.54 15.88 10.28
C SER A 7 -9.71 14.98 10.66
N GLY A 8 -10.49 14.48 9.68
CA GLY A 8 -11.71 13.72 9.97
C GLY A 8 -11.87 12.53 9.03
N ARG A 9 -11.11 11.46 9.26
CA ARG A 9 -11.45 10.06 8.91
C ARG A 9 -10.36 9.01 9.18
N LYS A 10 -9.34 9.29 10.01
CA LYS A 10 -8.53 8.18 10.56
C LYS A 10 -9.36 7.45 11.62
N LYS A 11 -10.04 6.37 11.23
CA LYS A 11 -10.54 5.39 12.21
C LYS A 11 -9.34 5.00 13.08
N ALA A 12 -9.50 5.13 14.40
CA ALA A 12 -8.45 4.76 15.34
C ALA A 12 -8.13 3.27 15.16
N ILE A 13 -6.94 2.99 14.64
CA ILE A 13 -6.43 1.63 14.49
C ILE A 13 -6.08 1.15 15.89
N THR A 14 -6.96 0.33 16.48
CA THR A 14 -6.87 -0.09 17.89
C THR A 14 -5.76 -1.12 18.11
N GLU A 15 -5.47 -1.97 17.13
CA GLU A 15 -4.43 -2.99 17.20
C GLU A 15 -3.69 -3.09 15.85
N LYS A 16 -2.38 -2.87 15.86
CA LYS A 16 -1.50 -3.01 14.69
C LYS A 16 -0.65 -4.27 14.87
N LYS A 17 -0.93 -5.31 14.09
CA LYS A 17 -0.01 -6.45 13.98
C LYS A 17 1.13 -6.05 13.04
N LYS A 18 2.33 -5.85 13.58
CA LYS A 18 3.54 -5.63 12.77
C LYS A 18 3.90 -6.95 12.10
N VAL A 19 3.81 -7.00 10.77
CA VAL A 19 4.26 -8.16 9.99
C VAL A 19 5.47 -7.73 9.19
N VAL A 20 6.67 -8.08 9.67
CA VAL A 20 7.89 -7.90 8.89
C VAL A 20 8.00 -9.09 7.94
N ARG A 21 7.48 -8.97 6.71
CA ARG A 21 7.74 -9.98 5.66
C ARG A 21 9.03 -9.62 4.93
N LYS A 22 9.99 -10.53 4.95
CA LYS A 22 11.23 -10.42 4.18
C LYS A 22 10.91 -10.54 2.69
N VAL A 23 11.46 -9.63 1.92
CA VAL A 23 11.27 -9.35 0.49
C VAL A 23 10.91 -10.56 -0.41
N GLY A 24 9.82 -10.40 -1.17
CA GLY A 24 9.77 -10.80 -2.59
C GLY A 24 9.41 -12.25 -2.96
N LYS A 25 9.04 -13.14 -2.03
CA LYS A 25 8.60 -14.50 -2.39
C LYS A 25 7.23 -14.83 -1.81
N LEU A 26 6.29 -15.21 -2.69
CA LEU A 26 5.15 -16.03 -2.30
C LEU A 26 5.68 -17.40 -1.88
N ALA A 27 5.03 -18.03 -0.88
CA ALA A 27 5.46 -19.33 -0.36
C ALA A 27 5.49 -20.42 -1.44
N ASP A 28 4.69 -20.27 -2.51
CA ASP A 28 4.38 -21.33 -3.47
C ASP A 28 4.89 -21.08 -4.91
N GLY A 29 5.87 -20.19 -5.11
CA GLY A 29 6.53 -20.02 -6.43
C GLY A 29 5.69 -19.33 -7.52
N HIS A 30 4.50 -18.85 -7.21
CA HIS A 30 3.72 -17.97 -8.08
C HIS A 30 4.31 -16.56 -8.15
N GLU A 31 4.18 -15.91 -9.31
CA GLU A 31 4.48 -14.47 -9.42
C GLU A 31 3.34 -13.66 -8.78
N PRO A 32 3.65 -12.70 -7.90
CA PRO A 32 2.65 -11.88 -7.24
C PRO A 32 1.98 -10.94 -8.24
N VAL A 33 0.66 -10.80 -8.16
CA VAL A 33 -0.09 -9.90 -9.04
C VAL A 33 0.09 -8.47 -8.55
N VAL A 34 0.45 -7.56 -9.46
CA VAL A 34 0.56 -6.14 -9.16
C VAL A 34 -0.83 -5.59 -8.82
N THR A 35 -0.96 -5.03 -7.62
CA THR A 35 -2.23 -4.44 -7.16
C THR A 35 -2.40 -3.04 -7.70
N ALA A 36 -1.39 -2.18 -7.60
CA ALA A 36 -1.43 -0.83 -8.14
C ALA A 36 -0.05 -0.41 -8.63
N SER A 37 -0.01 0.58 -9.53
CA SER A 37 1.23 1.07 -10.11
C SER A 37 1.15 2.55 -10.47
N TRP A 38 2.18 3.30 -10.08
CA TRP A 38 2.28 4.72 -10.31
C TRP A 38 3.60 5.07 -10.98
N LYS A 39 3.58 6.06 -11.85
CA LYS A 39 4.78 6.69 -12.39
C LYS A 39 4.97 8.02 -11.67
N VAL A 40 5.99 8.10 -10.82
CA VAL A 40 6.33 9.30 -10.07
C VAL A 40 7.62 9.91 -10.58
N THR A 41 7.79 11.22 -10.36
CA THR A 41 9.08 11.89 -10.57
C THR A 41 9.67 12.20 -9.21
N SER A 42 10.77 11.55 -8.84
CA SER A 42 11.48 11.76 -7.58
C SER A 42 12.93 12.15 -7.87
N GLY A 43 13.40 13.26 -7.29
CA GLY A 43 14.77 13.76 -7.52
C GLY A 43 15.11 14.03 -9.00
N GLY A 44 14.12 14.39 -9.82
CA GLY A 44 14.29 14.60 -11.27
C GLY A 44 14.33 13.32 -12.12
N LYS A 45 14.28 12.13 -11.50
CA LYS A 45 14.18 10.84 -12.20
C LYS A 45 12.73 10.37 -12.23
N LYS A 46 12.30 9.86 -13.39
CA LYS A 46 11.03 9.14 -13.51
C LYS A 46 11.22 7.72 -13.00
N THR A 47 10.38 7.33 -12.05
CA THR A 47 10.42 6.02 -11.39
C THR A 47 9.03 5.42 -11.39
N ALA A 48 8.95 4.13 -11.72
CA ALA A 48 7.73 3.36 -11.57
C ALA A 48 7.70 2.71 -10.18
N ILE A 49 6.64 2.95 -9.42
CA ILE A 49 6.43 2.34 -8.11
C ILE A 49 5.17 1.50 -8.20
N SER A 50 5.28 0.24 -7.87
CA SER A 50 4.14 -0.66 -7.78
C SER A 50 4.19 -1.47 -6.50
N PHE A 51 3.07 -2.04 -6.11
CA PHE A 51 3.02 -2.95 -4.98
C PHE A 51 2.07 -4.11 -5.26
N SER A 52 2.26 -5.19 -4.51
CA SER A 52 1.36 -6.34 -4.53
C SER A 52 0.87 -6.63 -3.11
N ARG A 53 -0.45 -6.80 -2.96
CA ARG A 53 -1.07 -7.27 -1.72
C ARG A 53 -0.80 -8.75 -1.47
N ASP A 54 -0.58 -9.56 -2.51
CA ASP A 54 -0.38 -11.01 -2.38
C ASP A 54 0.85 -11.33 -1.52
N ASN A 55 1.93 -10.58 -1.74
CA ASN A 55 3.18 -10.75 -0.99
C ASN A 55 3.52 -9.56 -0.08
N MET A 56 2.64 -8.54 -0.02
CA MET A 56 2.83 -7.31 0.77
C MET A 56 4.18 -6.64 0.50
N ASN A 57 4.56 -6.54 -0.78
CA ASN A 57 5.86 -6.01 -1.17
C ASN A 57 5.74 -4.85 -2.16
N VAL A 58 6.74 -3.96 -2.12
CA VAL A 58 6.89 -2.81 -3.02
C VAL A 58 7.95 -3.10 -4.06
N TYR A 59 7.74 -2.59 -5.27
CA TYR A 59 8.63 -2.69 -6.41
C TYR A 59 8.92 -1.30 -6.94
N VAL A 60 10.19 -1.03 -7.21
CA VAL A 60 10.68 0.21 -7.79
C VAL A 60 11.40 -0.12 -9.09
N ASP A 61 10.91 0.45 -10.20
CA ASP A 61 11.39 0.15 -11.57
C ASP A 61 11.43 -1.37 -11.86
N GLY A 62 10.46 -2.12 -11.32
CA GLY A 62 10.34 -3.57 -11.46
C GLY A 62 11.19 -4.40 -10.49
N SER A 63 12.06 -3.78 -9.70
CA SER A 63 12.88 -4.48 -8.70
C SER A 63 12.22 -4.43 -7.32
N PRO A 64 12.13 -5.54 -6.58
CA PRO A 64 11.58 -5.54 -5.25
C PRO A 64 12.48 -4.73 -4.30
N VAL A 65 11.87 -3.92 -3.44
CA VAL A 65 12.59 -3.13 -2.42
C VAL A 65 12.26 -3.63 -1.02
N GLU A 66 13.17 -3.39 -0.08
CA GLU A 66 12.88 -3.63 1.32
C GLU A 66 11.77 -2.69 1.80
N CYS A 67 10.72 -3.26 2.37
CA CYS A 67 9.61 -2.51 2.93
C CYS A 67 9.13 -3.16 4.24
N THR A 68 8.47 -2.36 5.06
CA THR A 68 7.78 -2.82 6.25
C THR A 68 6.28 -2.76 6.00
N ALA A 69 5.61 -3.91 6.11
CA ALA A 69 4.17 -4.01 5.98
C ALA A 69 3.48 -3.99 7.36
N TYR A 70 2.40 -3.23 7.47
CA TYR A 70 1.44 -3.34 8.56
C TYR A 70 0.09 -3.69 7.96
N VAL A 71 -0.52 -4.74 8.50
CA VAL A 71 -1.87 -5.17 8.11
C VAL A 71 -2.72 -5.09 9.37
N THR A 72 -3.90 -4.51 9.24
CA THR A 72 -4.88 -4.51 10.33
C THR A 72 -5.55 -5.87 10.42
N ASP A 73 -5.94 -6.31 11.63
CA ASP A 73 -6.42 -7.69 11.90
C ASP A 73 -7.73 -8.06 11.17
N LYS A 74 -8.34 -7.13 10.43
CA LYS A 74 -9.49 -7.42 9.57
C LYS A 74 -9.16 -7.46 8.07
N GLY A 75 -7.87 -7.32 7.70
CA GLY A 75 -7.38 -7.39 6.33
C GLY A 75 -7.77 -6.22 5.43
N TYR A 76 -8.48 -5.21 5.95
CA TYR A 76 -8.96 -4.08 5.16
C TYR A 76 -7.81 -3.15 4.79
N ASP A 77 -7.10 -2.66 5.80
CA ASP A 77 -6.04 -1.67 5.64
C ASP A 77 -4.67 -2.33 5.54
N LEU A 78 -3.91 -1.94 4.49
CA LEU A 78 -2.50 -2.28 4.30
C LEU A 78 -1.68 -0.99 4.28
N ASP A 79 -0.69 -0.90 5.16
CA ASP A 79 0.35 0.12 5.11
C ASP A 79 1.67 -0.53 4.69
N LEU A 80 2.32 0.01 3.66
CA LEU A 80 3.68 -0.36 3.26
C LEU A 80 4.59 0.86 3.41
N LEU A 81 5.63 0.73 4.22
CA LEU A 81 6.65 1.76 4.40
C LEU A 81 7.94 1.31 3.72
N PHE A 82 8.52 2.16 2.89
CA PHE A 82 9.77 1.88 2.17
C PHE A 82 10.60 3.16 2.03
N ASN A 83 11.88 3.02 1.70
CA ASN A 83 12.74 4.17 1.44
C ASN A 83 13.10 4.21 -0.05
N LEU A 84 13.10 5.41 -0.63
CA LEU A 84 13.57 5.64 -2.00
C LEU A 84 14.63 6.75 -1.95
N GLY A 85 15.89 6.36 -1.84
CA GLY A 85 16.97 7.31 -1.55
C GLY A 85 16.77 7.91 -0.15
N GLU A 86 16.69 9.24 -0.07
CA GLU A 86 16.45 9.97 1.19
C GLU A 86 14.96 10.11 1.52
N ASN A 87 14.07 9.87 0.55
CA ASN A 87 12.64 10.07 0.73
C ASN A 87 11.99 8.85 1.36
N LYS A 88 11.05 9.09 2.28
CA LYS A 88 10.25 8.03 2.92
C LYS A 88 8.97 7.81 2.13
N GLY A 89 8.88 6.65 1.50
CA GLY A 89 7.70 6.20 0.78
C GLY A 89 6.70 5.51 1.72
N HIS A 90 5.43 5.85 1.58
CA HIS A 90 4.34 5.19 2.29
C HIS A 90 3.20 4.89 1.31
N ILE A 91 2.83 3.62 1.20
CA ILE A 91 1.63 3.21 0.47
C ILE A 91 0.58 2.81 1.50
N TYR A 92 -0.63 3.35 1.33
CA TYR A 92 -1.79 3.00 2.14
C TYR A 92 -2.90 2.50 1.22
N SER A 93 -3.43 1.31 1.51
CA SER A 93 -4.61 0.77 0.83
C SER A 93 -5.79 0.80 1.79
N ASP A 94 -6.79 1.62 1.47
CA ASP A 94 -8.10 1.66 2.13
C ASP A 94 -9.06 0.74 1.38
N VAL A 95 -9.69 -0.21 2.07
CA VAL A 95 -10.68 -1.13 1.48
C VAL A 95 -12.02 -0.93 2.16
N GLU A 96 -12.99 -0.48 1.38
CA GLU A 96 -14.37 -0.28 1.80
C GLU A 96 -15.29 -1.19 0.96
N GLY A 97 -15.64 -2.36 1.52
CA GLY A 97 -16.45 -3.35 0.82
C GLY A 97 -15.73 -3.94 -0.40
N THR A 98 -16.25 -3.67 -1.60
CA THR A 98 -15.68 -4.11 -2.89
C THR A 98 -14.79 -3.05 -3.55
N ASP A 99 -14.67 -1.88 -2.93
CA ASP A 99 -13.84 -0.79 -3.41
C ASP A 99 -12.52 -0.76 -2.64
N MET A 100 -11.43 -0.51 -3.35
CA MET A 100 -10.12 -0.24 -2.76
C MET A 100 -9.59 1.06 -3.32
N THR A 101 -9.07 1.90 -2.45
CA THR A 101 -8.31 3.09 -2.84
C THR A 101 -6.89 2.96 -2.33
N ASN A 102 -5.95 3.02 -3.26
CA ASN A 102 -4.53 2.93 -2.97
C ASN A 102 -3.94 4.33 -3.05
N TYR A 103 -3.23 4.73 -2.02
CA TYR A 103 -2.59 6.03 -1.87
C TYR A 103 -1.09 5.85 -1.81
N LEU A 104 -0.35 6.71 -2.50
CA LEU A 104 1.10 6.79 -2.46
C LEU A 104 1.51 8.14 -1.89
N PHE A 105 2.28 8.09 -0.81
CA PHE A 105 2.86 9.24 -0.14
C PHE A 105 4.38 9.22 -0.22
N PHE A 106 4.98 10.40 -0.31
CA PHE A 106 6.40 10.61 -0.07
C PHE A 106 6.55 11.74 0.94
N ASP A 107 7.33 11.51 2.00
CA ASP A 107 7.59 12.50 3.06
C ASP A 107 6.29 13.13 3.61
N ASP A 108 5.30 12.27 3.88
CA ASP A 108 3.95 12.60 4.34
C ASP A 108 3.08 13.42 3.35
N GLN A 109 3.54 13.63 2.11
CA GLN A 109 2.78 14.30 1.06
C GLN A 109 2.13 13.29 0.12
N LEU A 110 0.85 13.46 -0.18
CA LEU A 110 0.14 12.62 -1.15
C LEU A 110 0.66 12.91 -2.56
N ILE A 111 1.21 11.90 -3.22
CA ILE A 111 1.77 11.99 -4.57
C ILE A 111 0.81 11.42 -5.61
N ALA A 112 0.17 10.29 -5.31
CA ALA A 112 -0.77 9.66 -6.21
C ALA A 112 -1.85 8.89 -5.46
N GLN A 113 -3.00 8.70 -6.13
CA GLN A 113 -4.06 7.83 -5.68
C GLN A 113 -4.61 7.03 -6.85
N GLU A 114 -4.98 5.78 -6.61
CA GLU A 114 -5.64 4.91 -7.59
C GLU A 114 -6.83 4.22 -6.93
N LYS A 115 -8.03 4.44 -7.47
CA LYS A 115 -9.24 3.77 -7.02
C LYS A 115 -9.54 2.58 -7.92
N GLN A 116 -9.80 1.43 -7.30
CA GLN A 116 -10.24 0.20 -7.94
C GLN A 116 -11.61 -0.18 -7.37
N SER A 117 -12.58 -0.38 -8.26
CA SER A 117 -13.95 -0.79 -7.91
C SER A 117 -14.25 -2.16 -8.50
N ASN A 118 -15.25 -2.85 -7.96
CA ASN A 118 -15.63 -4.21 -8.38
C ASN A 118 -14.50 -5.23 -8.18
N LEU A 119 -13.71 -5.07 -7.11
CA LEU A 119 -12.77 -6.11 -6.75
C LEU A 119 -13.57 -7.39 -6.52
N LYS A 120 -13.17 -8.47 -7.19
CA LYS A 120 -13.58 -9.84 -6.85
C LYS A 120 -12.93 -10.20 -5.52
N SER A 121 -13.34 -9.48 -4.49
CA SER A 121 -12.94 -9.74 -3.13
C SER A 121 -13.63 -11.05 -2.76
N ASN A 122 -12.87 -12.15 -2.75
CA ASN A 122 -13.28 -13.35 -2.01
C ASN A 122 -13.30 -13.07 -0.49
N HIS A 123 -13.01 -11.84 -0.06
CA HIS A 123 -13.04 -11.40 1.33
C HIS A 123 -14.49 -11.21 1.76
N VAL A 124 -15.04 -12.21 2.46
CA VAL A 124 -16.29 -12.08 3.19
C VAL A 124 -15.98 -11.30 4.48
N PRO A 125 -16.63 -10.14 4.74
CA PRO A 125 -16.47 -9.44 6.00
C PRO A 125 -16.79 -10.35 7.19
N GLY A 126 -15.78 -10.71 7.99
CA GLY A 126 -15.96 -11.49 9.23
C GLY A 126 -15.27 -12.84 9.27
N GLU A 127 -14.68 -13.32 8.17
CA GLU A 127 -13.83 -14.52 8.20
C GLU A 127 -12.35 -14.10 8.34
N LEU A 128 -11.75 -14.45 9.47
CA LEU A 128 -10.29 -14.44 9.62
C LEU A 128 -9.71 -15.62 8.82
N PRO A 129 -8.51 -15.46 8.21
CA PRO A 129 -7.83 -16.55 7.50
C PRO A 129 -7.45 -17.71 8.42
#